data_AF-A0AAV0X818-F1
#
_entry.id   AF-A0AAV0X818-F1
#
_cell.length_a   1.000
_cell.length_b   1.000
_cell.length_c   1.000
_cell.angle_alpha   90.00
_cell.angle_beta   90.00
_cell.angle_gamma   90.00
#
_symmetry.space_group_name_H-M   'P 1'
#
loop_
_entity.id
_entity.type
_entity.pdbx_description
1 polymer ?
#
loop_
_entity_poly.entity_id
_entity_poly.type
_entity_poly.pdbx_seq_one_letter_code
_entity_poly.pdbx_strand_id
1 'polypeptide(L)'
;MPAAGSTHSQNVPLIKIWCAVHRSNLAWKDVSSTVVEVSHIVSKLSGISAFFHNSALRTRELQQLSKENNLQLLRIPKFFQVRWTEFSFSLVNAILISWKALVIYMQNSKEKESNEFLLLLTNKDTIFLLAFLADVLAIFSRYQQTIQSDKITVLDLVKHTESVINKIKSLSSINLVGGWVDVLEDEHKGTDGKVLKDIKLIDFQEKLKHRHNLYVTENRSVSAICH
;
A
#
# COMPACT_ATOMS: atom_id res chain seq x y z
N MET A 1 12.62 48.65 -57.46
CA MET A 1 11.83 47.83 -56.53
C MET A 1 12.09 46.36 -56.82
N PRO A 2 12.82 45.61 -55.96
CA PRO A 2 12.83 44.15 -56.02
C PRO A 2 12.04 43.52 -54.87
N ALA A 3 11.27 42.50 -55.29
CA ALA A 3 10.72 41.33 -54.62
C ALA A 3 10.60 41.29 -53.08
N ALA A 4 9.33 41.16 -52.64
CA ALA A 4 8.96 40.64 -51.34
C ALA A 4 9.64 39.29 -51.07
N GLY A 5 10.40 39.21 -49.97
CA GLY A 5 10.99 37.97 -49.49
C GLY A 5 9.91 36.96 -49.13
N SER A 6 9.93 35.81 -49.80
CA SER A 6 9.14 34.65 -49.41
C SER A 6 9.70 34.08 -48.12
N THR A 7 9.07 34.40 -46.99
CA THR A 7 9.26 33.69 -45.73
C THR A 7 8.68 32.29 -45.88
N HIS A 8 9.49 31.35 -46.38
CA HIS A 8 9.20 29.94 -46.22
C HIS A 8 9.10 29.66 -44.72
N SER A 9 7.88 29.49 -44.20
CA SER A 9 7.66 28.88 -42.90
C SER A 9 8.17 27.45 -43.00
N GLN A 10 9.44 27.24 -42.64
CA GLN A 10 10.01 25.91 -42.56
C GLN A 10 9.17 25.13 -41.56
N ASN A 11 8.43 24.15 -42.08
CA ASN A 11 7.58 23.26 -41.32
C ASN A 11 8.52 22.29 -40.56
N VAL A 12 9.03 22.73 -39.41
CA VAL A 12 9.90 21.89 -38.58
C VAL A 12 9.07 20.72 -38.06
N PRO A 13 9.46 19.46 -38.33
CA PRO A 13 8.68 18.31 -37.90
C PRO A 13 8.68 18.23 -36.37
N LEU A 14 7.49 18.26 -35.78
CA LEU A 14 7.31 18.05 -34.35
C LEU A 14 7.45 16.57 -34.02
N ILE A 15 8.44 16.24 -33.20
CA ILE A 15 8.58 14.89 -32.62
C ILE A 15 7.78 14.84 -31.32
N LYS A 16 6.86 13.86 -31.22
CA LYS A 16 6.08 13.61 -30.00
C LYS A 16 6.70 12.43 -29.25
N ILE A 17 7.06 12.64 -27.98
CA ILE A 17 7.58 11.61 -27.09
C ILE A 17 6.60 11.42 -25.93
N TRP A 18 6.30 10.16 -25.60
CA TRP A 18 5.48 9.82 -24.45
C TRP A 18 6.24 10.08 -23.15
N CYS A 19 5.59 10.74 -22.19
CA CYS A 19 6.18 10.95 -20.87
C CYS A 19 6.32 9.63 -20.10
N ALA A 20 7.55 9.23 -19.80
CA ALA A 20 7.87 7.99 -19.08
C ALA A 20 7.24 7.95 -17.68
N VAL A 21 7.27 9.07 -16.95
CA VAL A 21 6.63 9.22 -15.64
C VAL A 21 5.13 8.94 -15.75
N HIS A 22 4.45 9.58 -16.71
CA HIS A 22 3.02 9.38 -16.92
C HIS A 22 2.70 7.92 -17.27
N ARG A 23 3.46 7.31 -18.18
CA ARG A 23 3.29 5.89 -18.56
C ARG A 23 3.51 4.94 -17.38
N SER A 24 4.50 5.20 -16.54
CA SER A 24 4.73 4.40 -15.33
C SER A 24 3.58 4.52 -14.34
N ASN A 25 3.00 5.71 -14.16
CA ASN A 25 1.85 5.90 -13.29
C ASN A 25 0.60 5.19 -13.82
N LEU A 26 0.40 5.15 -15.15
CA LEU A 26 -0.66 4.33 -15.76
C LEU A 26 -0.45 2.84 -15.50
N ALA A 27 0.78 2.32 -15.64
CA ALA A 27 1.06 0.93 -15.34
C ALA A 27 0.73 0.57 -13.88
N TRP A 28 1.06 1.45 -12.92
CA TRP A 28 0.70 1.23 -11.52
C TRP A 28 -0.82 1.30 -11.26
N LYS A 29 -1.52 2.20 -11.98
CA LYS A 29 -2.99 2.26 -11.94
C LYS A 29 -3.60 0.94 -12.44
N ASP A 30 -3.07 0.38 -13.52
CA ASP A 30 -3.53 -0.89 -14.09
C ASP A 30 -3.30 -2.06 -13.12
N VAL A 31 -2.16 -2.10 -12.42
CA VAL A 31 -1.90 -3.08 -11.35
C VAL A 31 -2.97 -2.96 -10.26
N SER A 32 -3.26 -1.74 -9.81
CA SER A 32 -4.24 -1.53 -8.75
C SER A 32 -5.67 -1.86 -9.16
N SER A 33 -6.02 -1.81 -10.44
CA SER A 33 -7.34 -2.25 -10.92
C SER A 33 -7.41 -3.76 -11.20
N THR A 34 -6.27 -4.39 -11.47
CA THR A 34 -6.20 -5.82 -11.84
C THR A 34 -6.03 -6.71 -10.62
N VAL A 35 -5.26 -6.27 -9.62
CA VAL A 35 -5.01 -7.01 -8.38
C VAL A 35 -6.04 -6.59 -7.33
N VAL A 36 -7.03 -7.43 -7.09
CA VAL A 36 -8.20 -7.13 -6.24
C VAL A 36 -7.78 -6.80 -4.81
N GLU A 37 -6.80 -7.52 -4.26
CA GLU A 37 -6.29 -7.31 -2.90
C GLU A 37 -5.65 -5.93 -2.74
N VAL A 38 -4.89 -5.48 -3.75
CA VAL A 38 -4.27 -4.14 -3.77
C VAL A 38 -5.36 -3.07 -3.85
N SER A 39 -6.35 -3.26 -4.74
CA SER A 39 -7.50 -2.35 -4.86
C SER A 39 -8.24 -2.20 -3.53
N HIS A 40 -8.57 -3.33 -2.89
CA HIS A 40 -9.28 -3.37 -1.62
C HIS A 40 -8.50 -2.69 -0.50
N ILE A 41 -7.20 -2.99 -0.37
CA ILE A 41 -6.36 -2.36 0.64
C ILE A 41 -6.32 -0.85 0.40
N VAL A 42 -5.96 -0.38 -0.80
CA VAL A 42 -5.82 1.05 -1.07
C VAL A 42 -7.14 1.80 -0.83
N SER A 43 -8.28 1.20 -1.19
CA SER A 43 -9.60 1.77 -0.90
C SER A 43 -9.84 1.93 0.60
N LYS A 44 -9.54 0.91 1.40
CA LYS A 44 -9.68 0.97 2.87
C LYS A 44 -8.72 1.96 3.52
N LEU A 45 -7.46 2.02 3.08
CA LEU A 45 -6.50 3.03 3.55
C LEU A 45 -6.96 4.46 3.20
N SER A 46 -7.55 4.64 2.01
CA SER A 46 -8.14 5.92 1.61
C SER A 46 -9.31 6.30 2.53
N GLY A 47 -10.09 5.31 2.98
CA GLY A 47 -11.10 5.46 4.03
C GLY A 47 -10.50 5.96 5.34
N ILE A 48 -9.41 5.36 5.82
CA ILE A 48 -8.69 5.83 7.02
C ILE A 48 -8.20 7.27 6.84
N SER A 49 -7.61 7.59 5.68
CA SER A 49 -7.20 8.96 5.36
C SER A 49 -8.39 9.94 5.43
N ALA A 50 -9.52 9.60 4.79
CA ALA A 50 -10.73 10.43 4.81
C ALA A 50 -11.31 10.58 6.21
N PHE A 51 -11.28 9.52 7.02
CA PHE A 51 -11.73 9.53 8.41
C PHE A 51 -11.01 10.62 9.21
N PHE A 52 -9.68 10.68 9.17
CA PHE A 52 -8.97 11.74 9.89
C PHE A 52 -9.10 13.11 9.20
N HIS A 53 -9.01 13.18 7.88
CA HIS A 53 -9.07 14.46 7.17
C HIS A 53 -10.41 15.18 7.27
N ASN A 54 -11.52 14.44 7.39
CA ASN A 54 -12.85 15.02 7.49
C ASN A 54 -13.17 15.52 8.91
N SER A 55 -12.29 15.28 9.90
CA SER A 55 -12.49 15.76 11.27
C SER A 55 -11.20 16.28 11.89
N ALA A 56 -11.16 17.60 12.08
CA ALA A 56 -10.09 18.25 12.82
C ALA A 56 -9.99 17.78 14.27
N LEU A 57 -11.13 17.40 14.88
CA LEU A 57 -11.17 16.85 16.23
C LEU A 57 -10.44 15.49 16.28
N ARG A 58 -10.80 14.54 15.42
CA ARG A 58 -10.17 13.21 15.37
C ARG A 58 -8.66 13.30 15.11
N THR A 59 -8.27 14.22 14.23
CA THR A 59 -6.84 14.48 13.96
C THR A 59 -6.11 14.99 15.20
N ARG A 60 -6.70 15.92 15.97
CA ARG A 60 -6.11 16.44 17.20
C ARG A 60 -6.03 15.38 18.29
N GLU A 61 -7.08 14.60 18.47
CA GLU A 61 -7.11 13.49 19.43
C GLU A 61 -6.04 12.45 19.12
N LEU A 62 -5.87 12.04 17.86
CA LEU A 62 -4.81 11.13 17.45
C LEU A 62 -3.42 11.70 17.73
N GLN A 63 -3.21 12.99 17.45
CA GLN A 63 -1.94 13.67 17.75
C GLN A 63 -1.65 13.73 19.26
N GLN A 64 -2.67 14.01 20.07
CA GLN A 64 -2.56 14.04 21.52
C GLN A 64 -2.24 12.65 22.07
N LEU A 65 -2.99 11.63 21.66
CA LEU A 65 -2.77 10.23 22.03
C LEU A 65 -1.35 9.78 21.69
N SER A 66 -0.86 10.14 20.49
CA SER A 66 0.50 9.82 20.07
C SER A 66 1.56 10.48 20.95
N LYS A 67 1.35 11.73 21.37
CA LYS A 67 2.28 12.45 22.26
C LYS A 67 2.28 11.87 23.66
N GLU A 68 1.11 11.58 24.22
CA GLU A 68 0.96 11.04 25.58
C GLU A 68 1.60 9.66 25.73
N ASN A 69 1.52 8.84 24.67
CA ASN A 69 2.03 7.47 24.68
C ASN A 69 3.42 7.32 24.01
N ASN A 70 4.09 8.44 23.67
CA ASN A 70 5.37 8.45 22.93
C ASN A 70 5.38 7.55 21.68
N LEU A 71 4.28 7.58 20.92
CA LEU A 71 4.13 6.80 19.70
C LEU A 71 4.61 7.58 18.48
N GLN A 72 5.06 6.84 17.47
CA GLN A 72 5.34 7.42 16.15
C GLN A 72 4.04 7.73 15.43
N LEU A 73 3.96 8.93 14.85
CA LEU A 73 2.83 9.38 14.04
C LEU A 73 3.35 10.24 12.90
N LEU A 74 3.11 9.78 11.67
CA LEU A 74 3.23 10.61 10.48
C LEU A 74 1.89 11.24 10.15
N ARG A 75 1.94 12.44 9.56
CA ARG A 75 0.74 13.06 8.99
C ARG A 75 0.20 12.14 7.89
N ILE A 76 -1.00 11.63 8.09
CA ILE A 76 -1.70 10.83 7.08
C ILE A 76 -1.98 11.76 5.89
N PRO A 77 -1.49 11.45 4.69
CA PRO A 77 -1.71 12.29 3.52
C PRO A 77 -3.11 12.07 2.97
N LYS A 78 -3.68 13.13 2.37
CA LYS A 78 -4.92 12.99 1.62
C LYS A 78 -4.63 12.20 0.35
N PHE A 79 -5.38 11.13 0.14
CA PHE A 79 -5.26 10.33 -1.07
C PHE A 79 -5.88 11.04 -2.27
N PHE A 80 -5.14 11.11 -3.38
CA PHE A 80 -5.65 11.63 -4.65
C PHE A 80 -5.42 10.62 -5.78
N GLN A 81 -6.47 10.33 -6.55
CA GLN A 81 -6.41 9.32 -7.61
C GLN A 81 -5.49 9.70 -8.79
N VAL A 82 -5.20 11.00 -8.98
CA VAL A 82 -4.51 11.53 -10.17
C VAL A 82 -3.00 11.21 -10.16
N ARG A 83 -2.36 11.11 -8.98
CA ARG A 83 -0.95 10.66 -8.84
C ARG A 83 -0.87 9.42 -7.96
N TRP A 84 -1.53 8.37 -8.44
CA TRP A 84 -1.71 7.11 -7.72
C TRP A 84 -0.43 6.64 -7.03
N THR A 85 0.70 6.62 -7.73
CA THR A 85 1.96 6.06 -7.20
C THR A 85 2.54 6.82 -6.00
N GLU A 86 2.70 8.14 -6.14
CA GLU A 86 3.27 9.02 -5.11
C GLU A 86 2.39 9.03 -3.85
N PHE A 87 1.07 9.07 -4.04
CA PHE A 87 0.11 9.05 -2.94
C PHE A 87 -0.02 7.67 -2.30
N SER A 88 0.03 6.58 -3.07
CA SER A 88 -0.02 5.22 -2.54
C SER A 88 1.17 4.95 -1.61
N PHE A 89 2.40 5.26 -2.02
CA PHE A 89 3.56 5.05 -1.15
C PHE A 89 3.47 5.88 0.13
N SER A 90 3.21 7.18 -0.01
CA SER A 90 3.12 8.09 1.13
C SER A 90 2.03 7.69 2.12
N LEU A 91 0.87 7.25 1.63
CA LEU A 91 -0.24 6.79 2.45
C LEU A 91 0.10 5.48 3.19
N VAL A 92 0.57 4.48 2.46
CA VAL A 92 0.92 3.18 3.04
C VAL A 92 2.01 3.34 4.09
N ASN A 93 3.06 4.11 3.79
CA ASN A 93 4.17 4.36 4.71
C ASN A 93 3.71 5.15 5.96
N ALA A 94 2.86 6.17 5.78
CA ALA A 94 2.31 6.91 6.92
C ALA A 94 1.47 6.01 7.84
N ILE A 95 0.71 5.08 7.29
CA ILE A 95 -0.11 4.13 8.07
C ILE A 95 0.78 3.12 8.80
N LEU A 96 1.82 2.56 8.15
CA LEU A 96 2.74 1.61 8.80
C LEU A 96 3.53 2.25 9.95
N ILE A 97 4.06 3.47 9.76
CA ILE A 97 4.76 4.20 10.83
C ILE A 97 3.81 4.53 11.98
N SER A 98 2.58 4.96 11.65
CA SER A 98 1.58 5.36 12.65
C SER A 98 0.76 4.19 13.18
N TRP A 99 1.11 2.95 12.83
CA TRP A 99 0.25 1.78 13.01
C TRP A 99 -0.20 1.60 14.46
N LYS A 100 0.74 1.65 15.42
CA LYS A 100 0.44 1.48 16.86
C LYS A 100 -0.51 2.58 17.36
N ALA A 101 -0.28 3.83 16.99
CA ALA A 101 -1.15 4.95 17.36
C ALA A 101 -2.56 4.80 16.77
N LEU A 102 -2.64 4.38 15.51
CA LEU A 102 -3.92 4.13 14.82
C LEU A 102 -4.70 3.00 15.50
N VAL A 103 -4.07 1.87 15.82
CA VAL A 103 -4.75 0.76 16.47
C VAL A 103 -5.31 1.17 17.83
N ILE A 104 -4.50 1.83 18.67
CA ILE A 104 -4.94 2.27 20.00
C ILE A 104 -6.09 3.28 19.88
N TYR A 105 -6.00 4.22 18.93
CA TYR A 105 -7.09 5.16 18.67
C TYR A 105 -8.39 4.43 18.28
N MET A 106 -8.31 3.49 17.35
CA MET A 106 -9.48 2.74 16.88
C MET A 106 -10.08 1.83 17.97
N GLN A 107 -9.26 1.29 18.87
CA GLN A 107 -9.73 0.51 20.04
C GLN A 107 -10.53 1.36 21.03
N ASN A 108 -10.14 2.62 21.22
CA ASN A 108 -10.77 3.52 22.17
C ASN A 108 -11.95 4.32 21.56
N SER A 109 -12.05 4.34 20.23
CA SER A 109 -13.11 5.04 19.51
C SER A 109 -14.45 4.29 19.59
N LYS A 110 -15.54 5.04 19.78
CA LYS A 110 -16.92 4.50 19.78
C LYS A 110 -17.57 4.54 18.40
N GLU A 111 -16.86 5.04 17.38
CA GLU A 111 -17.40 5.19 16.03
C GLU A 111 -17.49 3.83 15.32
N LYS A 112 -18.57 3.64 14.55
CA LYS A 112 -18.83 2.37 13.84
C LYS A 112 -17.71 2.02 12.85
N GLU A 113 -17.18 3.04 12.16
CA GLU A 113 -16.10 2.90 11.16
C GLU A 113 -14.79 2.40 11.80
N SER A 114 -14.54 2.79 13.06
CA SER A 114 -13.32 2.39 13.80
C SER A 114 -13.19 0.88 13.97
N ASN A 115 -14.30 0.15 14.10
CA ASN A 115 -14.29 -1.31 14.21
C ASN A 115 -13.80 -1.99 12.92
N GLU A 116 -14.21 -1.46 11.76
CA GLU A 116 -13.79 -1.99 10.46
C GLU A 116 -12.30 -1.71 10.22
N PHE A 117 -11.85 -0.49 10.52
CA PHE A 117 -10.43 -0.13 10.43
C PHE A 117 -9.58 -0.91 11.42
N LEU A 118 -10.08 -1.17 12.63
CA LEU A 118 -9.38 -1.99 13.61
C LEU A 118 -9.19 -3.42 13.10
N LEU A 119 -10.22 -4.03 12.51
CA LEU A 119 -10.13 -5.37 11.94
C LEU A 119 -9.10 -5.44 10.80
N LEU A 120 -9.05 -4.40 9.96
CA LEU A 120 -8.04 -4.27 8.91
C LEU A 120 -6.63 -4.17 9.51
N LEU A 121 -6.43 -3.28 10.48
CA LEU A 121 -5.11 -2.97 11.06
C LEU A 121 -4.60 -4.06 12.00
N THR A 122 -5.43 -5.02 12.41
CA THR A 122 -5.02 -6.13 13.30
C THR A 122 -4.98 -7.48 12.59
N ASN A 123 -5.44 -7.56 11.34
CA ASN A 123 -5.34 -8.77 10.53
C ASN A 123 -3.87 -8.97 10.08
N LYS A 124 -3.30 -10.13 10.43
CA LYS A 124 -1.91 -10.48 10.12
C LYS A 124 -1.61 -10.43 8.62
N ASP A 125 -2.38 -11.15 7.80
CA ASP A 125 -2.17 -11.22 6.35
C ASP A 125 -2.27 -9.84 5.70
N THR A 126 -3.18 -9.01 6.20
CA THR A 126 -3.34 -7.63 5.73
C THR A 126 -2.10 -6.80 6.05
N ILE A 127 -1.55 -6.89 7.27
CA ILE A 127 -0.35 -6.14 7.66
C ILE A 127 0.87 -6.57 6.83
N PHE A 128 1.06 -7.88 6.64
CA PHE A 128 2.16 -8.39 5.80
C PHE A 128 2.00 -7.96 4.34
N LEU A 129 0.78 -8.01 3.80
CA LEU A 129 0.50 -7.50 2.46
C LEU A 129 0.73 -5.98 2.36
N LEU A 130 0.41 -5.22 3.41
CA LEU A 130 0.63 -3.78 3.50
C LEU A 130 2.13 -3.45 3.48
N ALA A 131 2.93 -4.21 4.23
CA ALA A 131 4.38 -4.11 4.26
C ALA A 131 5.02 -4.47 2.92
N PHE A 132 4.61 -5.59 2.32
CA PHE A 132 5.06 -5.98 0.98
C PHE A 132 4.73 -4.91 -0.06
N LEU A 133 3.50 -4.38 -0.02
CA LEU A 133 3.07 -3.30 -0.90
C LEU A 133 3.91 -2.04 -0.68
N ALA A 134 4.28 -1.71 0.56
CA ALA A 134 5.15 -0.58 0.89
C ALA A 134 6.55 -0.74 0.27
N ASP A 135 7.12 -1.94 0.30
CA ASP A 135 8.45 -2.22 -0.25
C ASP A 135 8.46 -2.12 -1.79
N VAL A 136 7.44 -2.67 -2.44
CA VAL A 136 7.25 -2.53 -3.90
C VAL A 136 7.08 -1.06 -4.27
N LEU A 137 6.21 -0.34 -3.56
CA LEU A 137 5.98 1.09 -3.77
C LEU A 137 7.23 1.93 -3.51
N ALA A 138 8.08 1.57 -2.55
CA ALA A 138 9.33 2.26 -2.28
C ALA A 138 10.35 2.10 -3.42
N ILE A 139 10.42 0.92 -4.04
CA ILE A 139 11.23 0.68 -5.24
C ILE A 139 10.68 1.50 -6.41
N PHE A 140 9.37 1.42 -6.62
CA PHE A 140 8.73 2.03 -7.77
C PHE A 140 8.65 3.57 -7.68
N SER A 141 8.49 4.14 -6.48
CA SER A 141 8.56 5.59 -6.24
C SER A 141 9.96 6.15 -6.53
N ARG A 142 11.02 5.45 -6.11
CA ARG A 142 12.40 5.82 -6.45
C ARG A 142 12.68 5.76 -7.95
N TYR A 143 12.12 4.76 -8.63
CA TYR A 143 12.18 4.68 -10.08
C TYR A 143 11.54 5.92 -10.73
N GLN A 144 10.33 6.31 -10.31
CA GLN A 144 9.66 7.50 -10.83
C GLN A 144 10.47 8.78 -10.61
N GLN A 145 11.05 8.96 -9.42
CA GLN A 145 11.93 10.10 -9.13
C GLN A 145 13.17 10.11 -10.03
N THR A 146 13.73 8.92 -10.31
CA THR A 146 14.90 8.78 -11.18
C THR A 146 14.57 9.20 -12.60
N ILE A 147 13.50 8.65 -13.20
CA ILE A 147 13.12 8.97 -14.59
C ILE A 147 12.55 10.38 -14.76
N GLN A 148 12.17 11.04 -13.67
CA GLN A 148 11.80 12.46 -13.65
C GLN A 148 13.02 13.39 -13.57
N SER A 149 14.19 12.88 -13.22
CA SER A 149 15.40 13.68 -13.08
C SER A 149 15.93 14.14 -14.44
N ASP A 150 16.39 15.38 -14.50
CA ASP A 150 17.02 15.98 -15.69
C ASP A 150 18.35 15.30 -16.09
N LYS A 151 18.85 14.36 -15.27
CA LYS A 151 20.07 13.61 -15.51
C LYS A 151 19.87 12.36 -16.37
N ILE A 152 18.62 11.99 -16.68
CA ILE A 152 18.29 10.75 -17.39
C ILE A 152 17.95 11.06 -18.85
N THR A 153 18.58 10.32 -19.77
CA THR A 153 18.21 10.34 -21.18
C THR A 153 17.18 9.26 -21.51
N VAL A 154 16.54 9.36 -22.67
CA VAL A 154 15.61 8.33 -23.17
C VAL A 154 16.29 6.97 -23.32
N LEU A 155 17.60 6.93 -23.60
CA LEU A 155 18.37 5.70 -23.73
C LEU A 155 18.61 5.02 -22.38
N ASP A 156 18.76 5.81 -21.32
CA ASP A 156 18.97 5.29 -19.97
C ASP A 156 17.69 4.69 -19.38
N LEU A 157 16.52 5.15 -19.86
CA LEU A 157 15.21 4.69 -19.39
C LEU A 157 15.06 3.17 -19.46
N VAL A 158 15.55 2.53 -20.53
CA VAL A 158 15.46 1.08 -20.71
C VAL A 158 16.21 0.36 -19.60
N LYS A 159 17.46 0.76 -19.34
CA LYS A 159 18.30 0.18 -18.28
C LYS A 159 17.69 0.36 -16.90
N HIS A 160 17.15 1.56 -16.61
CA HIS A 160 16.49 1.82 -15.34
C HIS A 160 15.21 1.00 -15.17
N THR A 161 14.43 0.83 -16.24
CA THR A 161 13.21 0.02 -16.23
C THR A 161 13.54 -1.45 -15.95
N GLU A 162 14.51 -2.01 -16.66
CA GLU A 162 14.95 -3.41 -16.47
C GLU A 162 15.48 -3.66 -15.06
N SER A 163 16.30 -2.74 -14.53
CA SER A 163 16.81 -2.80 -13.17
C SER A 163 15.68 -2.87 -12.14
N VAL A 164 14.64 -2.05 -12.31
CA VAL A 164 13.49 -2.01 -11.40
C VAL A 164 12.65 -3.27 -11.51
N ILE A 165 12.42 -3.78 -12.74
CA ILE A 165 11.72 -5.05 -12.94
C ILE A 165 12.47 -6.19 -12.25
N ASN A 166 13.79 -6.27 -12.42
CA ASN A 166 14.61 -7.30 -11.79
C ASN A 166 14.56 -7.20 -10.25
N LYS A 167 14.59 -5.98 -9.72
CA LYS A 167 14.48 -5.74 -8.27
C LYS A 167 13.11 -6.11 -7.70
N ILE A 168 12.03 -5.86 -8.44
CA ILE A 168 10.68 -6.30 -8.03
C ILE A 168 10.58 -7.83 -8.12
N LYS A 169 11.12 -8.44 -9.18
CA LYS A 169 11.13 -9.91 -9.32
C LYS A 169 11.91 -10.58 -8.19
N SER A 170 13.03 -10.01 -7.75
CA SER A 170 13.80 -10.58 -6.63
C SER A 170 13.04 -10.61 -5.31
N LEU A 171 12.01 -9.75 -5.13
CA LEU A 171 11.15 -9.77 -3.94
C LEU A 171 10.34 -11.07 -3.78
N SER A 172 10.23 -11.88 -4.84
CA SER A 172 9.64 -13.23 -4.74
C SER A 172 10.53 -14.23 -4.00
N SER A 173 11.83 -13.94 -3.88
CA SER A 173 12.83 -14.85 -3.31
C SER A 173 13.55 -14.28 -2.10
N ILE A 174 13.72 -12.95 -2.04
CA ILE A 174 14.49 -12.26 -1.01
C ILE A 174 13.76 -10.97 -0.63
N ASN A 175 13.58 -10.74 0.67
CA ASN A 175 12.99 -9.51 1.18
C ASN A 175 13.86 -8.28 0.86
N LEU A 176 13.22 -7.11 0.76
CA LEU A 176 13.97 -5.86 0.59
C LEU A 176 14.75 -5.60 1.88
N VAL A 177 16.08 -5.53 1.80
CA VAL A 177 16.94 -5.25 2.96
C VAL A 177 16.55 -3.92 3.60
N GLY A 178 16.18 -3.95 4.88
CA GLY A 178 15.68 -2.78 5.62
C GLY A 178 14.30 -2.29 5.14
N GLY A 179 13.59 -3.12 4.39
CA GLY A 179 12.19 -2.92 4.01
C GLY A 179 11.24 -3.27 5.14
N TRP A 180 9.96 -2.98 4.94
CA TRP A 180 8.92 -3.22 5.94
C TRP A 180 8.71 -4.69 6.23
N VAL A 181 8.81 -5.57 5.21
CA VAL A 181 8.65 -7.03 5.44
C VAL A 181 9.78 -7.56 6.34
N ASP A 182 11.01 -7.15 6.05
CA ASP A 182 12.21 -7.53 6.82
C ASP A 182 12.08 -7.10 8.29
N VAL A 183 11.70 -5.83 8.52
CA VAL A 183 11.45 -5.27 9.85
C VAL A 183 10.33 -6.02 10.58
N LEU A 184 9.22 -6.31 9.90
CA LEU A 184 8.11 -7.01 10.52
C LEU A 184 8.46 -8.46 10.86
N GLU A 185 9.18 -9.17 9.99
CA GLU A 185 9.63 -10.54 10.26
C GLU A 185 10.57 -10.60 11.46
N ASP A 186 11.50 -9.66 11.57
CA ASP A 186 12.41 -9.58 12.73
C ASP A 186 11.66 -9.26 14.02
N GLU A 187 10.67 -8.36 13.98
CA GLU A 187 9.76 -8.12 15.11
C GLU A 187 8.89 -9.35 15.44
N HIS A 188 8.58 -10.21 14.45
CA HIS A 188 7.79 -11.42 14.61
C HIS A 188 8.58 -12.62 15.15
N LYS A 189 9.89 -12.71 14.89
CA LYS A 189 10.74 -13.82 15.34
C LYS A 189 10.88 -13.89 16.86
N GLY A 190 10.53 -12.82 17.59
CA GLY A 190 10.60 -12.75 19.06
C GLY A 190 9.28 -12.96 19.80
N THR A 191 8.15 -13.11 19.10
CA THR A 191 6.82 -13.34 19.70
C THR A 191 6.23 -14.64 19.14
N ASP A 192 5.26 -15.28 19.81
CA ASP A 192 4.59 -16.52 19.34
C ASP A 192 3.78 -16.33 18.01
N GLY A 193 4.13 -15.35 17.17
CA GLY A 193 3.45 -15.00 15.92
C GLY A 193 2.09 -14.33 16.11
N LYS A 194 1.71 -14.05 17.38
CA LYS A 194 0.40 -13.53 17.78
C LYS A 194 0.42 -12.07 18.24
N VAL A 195 1.60 -11.47 18.41
CA VAL A 195 1.75 -10.11 18.95
C VAL A 195 2.71 -9.31 18.09
N LEU A 196 2.30 -8.10 17.72
CA LEU A 196 3.14 -7.11 17.04
C LEU A 196 3.11 -5.82 17.86
N LYS A 197 4.27 -5.34 18.31
CA LYS A 197 4.44 -4.14 19.18
C LYS A 197 3.43 -4.09 20.35
N ASP A 198 3.29 -5.20 21.07
CA ASP A 198 2.39 -5.39 22.22
C ASP A 198 0.88 -5.47 21.90
N ILE A 199 0.51 -5.48 20.62
CA ILE A 199 -0.88 -5.63 20.16
C ILE A 199 -1.11 -7.05 19.65
N LYS A 200 -2.16 -7.71 20.14
CA LYS A 200 -2.58 -9.02 19.64
C LYS A 200 -3.11 -8.92 18.22
N LEU A 201 -2.51 -9.67 17.31
CA LEU A 201 -2.99 -9.80 15.94
C LEU A 201 -4.12 -10.83 15.86
N ILE A 202 -5.05 -10.59 14.94
CA ILE A 202 -6.13 -11.52 14.61
C ILE A 202 -5.63 -12.42 13.49
N ASP A 203 -5.50 -13.71 13.80
CA ASP A 203 -5.32 -14.75 12.80
C ASP A 203 -6.70 -15.24 12.32
N PHE A 204 -7.01 -15.04 11.04
CA PHE A 204 -8.27 -15.52 10.47
C PHE A 204 -8.31 -17.04 10.32
N GLN A 205 -7.17 -17.73 10.23
CA GLN A 205 -7.13 -19.19 10.19
C GLN A 205 -7.63 -19.81 11.51
N GLU A 206 -7.35 -19.18 12.65
CA GLU A 206 -7.89 -19.60 13.95
C GLU A 206 -9.42 -19.38 14.05
N LYS A 207 -9.94 -18.28 13.47
CA LYS A 207 -11.39 -18.02 13.42
C LYS A 207 -12.16 -19.01 12.54
N LEU A 208 -11.60 -19.42 11.40
CA LEU A 208 -12.21 -20.45 10.55
C LEU A 208 -12.23 -21.82 11.25
N LYS A 209 -11.14 -22.20 11.94
CA LYS A 209 -11.11 -23.42 12.78
C LYS A 209 -12.16 -23.39 13.88
N HIS A 210 -12.36 -22.25 14.55
CA HIS A 210 -13.39 -22.11 15.58
C HIS A 210 -14.82 -22.14 15.03
N ARG A 211 -15.06 -21.71 13.78
CA ARG A 211 -16.37 -21.81 13.12
C ARG A 211 -16.68 -23.21 12.59
N HIS A 212 -15.67 -24.00 12.24
CA HIS A 212 -15.86 -25.40 11.83
C HIS A 212 -16.21 -26.34 13.01
N ASN A 213 -15.95 -25.93 14.25
CA ASN A 213 -16.30 -26.69 15.45
C ASN A 213 -17.74 -26.45 15.94
N LEU A 214 -18.58 -25.75 15.17
CA LEU A 214 -20.02 -25.56 15.46
C LEU A 214 -20.94 -26.57 14.74
N TYR A 215 -20.37 -27.55 14.04
CA TYR A 215 -21.13 -28.68 13.51
C TYR A 215 -20.43 -30.00 13.86
N VAL A 216 -20.62 -30.45 15.09
CA VAL A 216 -20.41 -31.86 15.46
C VAL A 216 -21.76 -32.56 15.36
N THR A 217 -21.82 -33.42 14.33
CA THR A 217 -22.57 -34.67 14.22
C THR A 217 -24.10 -34.62 14.22
N GLU A 218 -24.66 -34.81 13.03
CA GLU A 218 -25.62 -35.90 12.87
C GLU A 218 -25.07 -36.89 11.86
N ASN A 219 -24.91 -38.13 12.34
CA ASN A 219 -24.51 -39.30 11.57
C ASN A 219 -25.15 -39.34 10.17
N ARG A 220 -24.32 -39.31 9.13
CA ARG A 220 -24.62 -40.07 7.91
C ARG A 220 -23.50 -41.04 7.67
N SER A 221 -23.62 -42.19 8.33
CA SER A 221 -22.93 -43.41 7.92
C SER A 221 -23.38 -43.76 6.50
N VAL A 222 -22.42 -43.97 5.62
CA VAL A 222 -22.63 -44.33 4.19
C VAL A 222 -23.20 -45.76 4.04
N SER A 223 -23.36 -46.50 5.14
CA SER A 223 -24.06 -47.79 5.18
C SER A 223 -25.60 -47.69 5.07
N ALA A 224 -26.17 -46.48 5.02
CA ALA A 224 -27.61 -46.28 4.83
C ALA A 224 -28.06 -46.33 3.35
N ILE A 225 -27.14 -46.57 2.43
CA ILE A 225 -27.44 -46.73 1.00
C ILE A 225 -27.15 -48.19 0.63
N CYS A 226 -28.15 -49.06 0.80
CA CYS A 226 -28.17 -50.37 0.16
C CYS A 226 -29.47 -50.55 -0.64
N HIS A 227 -29.23 -50.79 -1.94
CA HIS A 227 -30.11 -51.08 -3.08
C HIS A 227 -30.92 -49.91 -3.66
#